data_AF-A0A9P6XX20-F1
#
_entry.id   AF-A0A9P6XX20-F1
#
_cell.length_a   1.000
_cell.length_b   1.000
_cell.length_c   1.000
_cell.angle_alpha   90.00
_cell.angle_beta   90.00
_cell.angle_gamma   90.00
#
_symmetry.space_group_name_H-M   'P 1'
#
loop_
_entity.id
_entity.type
_entity.pdbx_description
1 polymer ?
#
loop_
_entity_poly.entity_id
_entity_poly.type
_entity_poly.pdbx_seq_one_letter_code
_entity_poly.pdbx_strand_id
1 'polypeptide(L)'
;MAREGADFIEVFRYFCDAGQNTEESFASAQRVFRGVPPSGGLAFTKDTVYLRGLVSVHTFFRHMLAEDRLQVCRWLFAGKMSLTDAIAFAPLFESGVLKPPRWLPHWVSRANGLAGMLAFSLFANRIRMDQLAPE
;
A
#
# COMPACT_ATOMS: atom_id res chain seq x y z
N MET A 1 -23.54 9.57 -1.07
CA MET A 1 -23.50 10.36 -2.32
C MET A 1 -22.95 9.59 -3.51
N ALA A 2 -21.64 9.53 -3.77
CA ALA A 2 -21.12 8.95 -5.02
C ALA A 2 -21.48 7.47 -5.23
N ARG A 3 -21.31 6.62 -4.21
CA ARG A 3 -21.73 5.21 -4.23
C ARG A 3 -23.25 5.03 -4.31
N GLU A 4 -24.00 6.06 -3.96
CA GLU A 4 -25.47 6.09 -3.97
C GLU A 4 -26.01 6.69 -5.27
N GLY A 5 -25.15 7.05 -6.23
CA GLY A 5 -25.56 7.51 -7.56
C GLY A 5 -25.20 8.95 -7.91
N ALA A 6 -24.67 9.75 -6.98
CA ALA A 6 -24.27 11.12 -7.28
C ALA A 6 -23.13 11.14 -8.32
N ASP A 7 -23.26 12.00 -9.32
CA ASP A 7 -22.27 12.16 -10.38
C ASP A 7 -21.08 13.05 -9.94
N PHE A 8 -20.11 13.20 -10.84
CA PHE A 8 -18.91 13.99 -10.58
C PHE A 8 -19.22 15.46 -10.24
N ILE A 9 -20.20 16.07 -10.93
CA ILE A 9 -20.54 17.49 -10.75
C ILE A 9 -21.23 17.69 -9.42
N GLU A 10 -22.10 16.78 -9.01
CA GLU A 10 -22.75 16.82 -7.69
C GLU A 10 -21.73 16.70 -6.56
N VAL A 11 -20.75 15.79 -6.67
CA VAL A 11 -19.67 15.65 -5.68
C VAL A 11 -18.73 16.86 -5.69
N PHE A 12 -18.45 17.43 -6.86
CA PHE A 12 -17.67 18.67 -6.99
C PHE A 12 -18.37 19.84 -6.29
N ARG A 13 -19.68 20.02 -6.52
CA ARG A 13 -20.48 21.07 -5.87
C ARG A 13 -20.52 20.87 -4.36
N TYR A 14 -20.67 19.64 -3.90
CA TYR A 14 -20.59 19.32 -2.47
C TYR A 14 -19.29 19.84 -1.83
N PHE A 15 -18.13 19.68 -2.46
CA PHE A 15 -16.87 20.22 -1.94
C PHE A 15 -16.80 21.75 -2.00
N CYS A 16 -17.36 22.37 -3.05
CA CYS A 16 -17.46 23.83 -3.13
C CYS A 16 -18.34 24.39 -2.00
N ASP A 17 -19.51 23.77 -1.77
CA ASP A 17 -20.46 24.17 -0.73
C ASP A 17 -19.88 23.96 0.68
N ALA A 18 -18.95 23.02 0.82
CA ALA A 18 -18.16 22.80 2.04
C ALA A 18 -17.00 23.81 2.23
N GLY A 19 -16.82 24.77 1.30
CA GLY A 19 -15.85 25.86 1.41
C GLY A 19 -14.50 25.62 0.73
N GLN A 20 -14.32 24.51 0.00
CA GLN A 20 -13.13 24.34 -0.84
C GLN A 20 -13.21 25.27 -2.06
N ASN A 21 -12.06 25.75 -2.55
CA ASN A 21 -12.03 26.45 -3.83
C ASN A 21 -12.29 25.45 -4.99
N THR A 22 -12.47 25.96 -6.20
CA THR A 22 -12.81 25.14 -7.37
C THR A 22 -11.70 24.15 -7.75
N GLU A 23 -10.44 24.52 -7.61
CA GLU A 23 -9.31 23.64 -7.96
C GLU A 23 -9.20 22.47 -6.98
N GLU A 24 -9.31 22.76 -5.68
CA GLU A 24 -9.33 21.77 -4.61
C GLU A 24 -10.55 20.85 -4.71
N SER A 25 -11.74 21.42 -4.94
CA SER A 25 -12.99 20.66 -5.09
C SER A 25 -12.91 19.70 -6.28
N PHE A 26 -12.35 20.15 -7.40
CA PHE A 26 -12.13 19.30 -8.57
C PHE A 26 -11.15 18.17 -8.25
N ALA A 27 -10.02 18.47 -7.61
CA ALA A 27 -9.03 17.47 -7.22
C ALA A 27 -9.59 16.45 -6.21
N SER A 28 -10.43 16.88 -5.28
CA SER A 28 -11.15 16.02 -4.33
C SER A 28 -12.14 15.11 -5.04
N ALA A 29 -13.02 15.64 -5.89
CA ALA A 29 -13.95 14.85 -6.70
C ALA A 29 -13.21 13.86 -7.62
N GLN A 30 -12.10 14.27 -8.24
CA GLN A 30 -11.27 13.38 -9.07
C GLN A 30 -10.71 12.19 -8.28
N ARG A 31 -10.38 12.35 -6.99
CA ARG A 31 -9.94 11.21 -6.16
C ARG A 31 -11.09 10.23 -5.90
N VAL A 32 -12.30 10.73 -5.65
CA VAL A 32 -13.51 9.91 -5.44
C VAL A 32 -13.78 9.01 -6.65
N PHE A 33 -13.70 9.56 -7.87
CA PHE A 33 -14.01 8.83 -9.11
C PHE A 33 -12.78 8.20 -9.80
N ARG A 34 -11.61 8.20 -9.17
CA ARG A 34 -10.39 7.74 -9.84
C ARG A 34 -10.47 6.25 -10.16
N GLY A 35 -10.55 5.92 -11.46
CA GLY A 35 -10.63 4.54 -11.94
C GLY A 35 -12.05 3.98 -12.01
N VAL A 36 -13.08 4.86 -12.03
CA VAL A 36 -14.50 4.51 -12.23
C VAL A 36 -15.20 5.54 -13.11
N PRO A 37 -16.36 5.22 -13.71
CA PRO A 37 -17.16 6.20 -14.44
C PRO A 37 -17.61 7.39 -13.56
N PRO A 38 -17.65 8.62 -14.10
CA PRO A 38 -18.07 9.81 -13.35
C PRO A 38 -19.59 9.93 -13.17
N SER A 39 -20.38 9.02 -13.73
CA SER A 39 -21.85 9.03 -13.72
C SER A 39 -22.48 8.55 -12.41
N GLY A 40 -21.69 8.33 -11.35
CA GLY A 40 -22.17 7.82 -10.07
C GLY A 40 -22.29 6.30 -9.98
N GLY A 41 -22.60 5.81 -8.77
CA GLY A 41 -22.80 4.40 -8.44
C GLY A 41 -21.52 3.63 -8.07
N LEU A 42 -20.34 4.16 -8.42
CA LEU A 42 -19.04 3.59 -8.07
C LEU A 42 -18.10 4.70 -7.59
N ALA A 43 -17.26 4.41 -6.59
CA ALA A 43 -16.30 5.37 -6.03
C ALA A 43 -15.15 4.67 -5.28
N PHE A 44 -14.06 5.40 -5.03
CA PHE A 44 -12.95 5.02 -4.14
C PHE A 44 -12.21 3.72 -4.52
N THR A 45 -12.27 3.30 -5.78
CA THR A 45 -11.61 2.06 -6.22
C THR A 45 -10.12 2.10 -6.01
N LYS A 46 -9.49 3.27 -6.16
CA LYS A 46 -8.06 3.41 -5.90
C LYS A 46 -7.71 3.28 -4.41
N ASP A 47 -8.55 3.76 -3.50
CA ASP A 47 -8.31 3.63 -2.06
C ASP A 47 -8.36 2.17 -1.63
N THR A 48 -9.29 1.40 -2.21
CA THR A 48 -9.34 -0.06 -2.01
C THR A 48 -8.08 -0.74 -2.52
N VAL A 49 -7.58 -0.35 -3.71
CA VAL A 49 -6.33 -0.89 -4.27
C VAL A 49 -5.13 -0.53 -3.40
N TYR A 50 -5.07 0.67 -2.82
CA TYR A 50 -3.98 1.06 -1.93
C TYR A 50 -3.96 0.25 -0.63
N LEU A 51 -5.12 0.07 0.00
CA LEU A 51 -5.22 -0.75 1.21
C LEU A 51 -4.86 -2.21 0.92
N ARG A 52 -5.36 -2.76 -0.19
CA ARG A 52 -4.99 -4.10 -0.64
C ARG A 52 -3.48 -4.21 -0.87
N GLY A 53 -2.89 -3.24 -1.57
CA GLY A 53 -1.46 -3.16 -1.81
C GLY A 53 -0.64 -3.11 -0.52
N LEU A 54 -1.06 -2.30 0.45
CA LEU A 54 -0.43 -2.22 1.77
C LEU A 54 -0.44 -3.58 2.48
N VAL A 55 -1.59 -4.26 2.52
CA VAL A 55 -1.74 -5.59 3.13
C VAL A 55 -0.87 -6.62 2.40
N SER A 56 -0.81 -6.57 1.07
CA SER A 56 0.02 -7.47 0.26
C SER A 56 1.51 -7.27 0.52
N VAL A 57 2.00 -6.02 0.52
CA VAL A 57 3.41 -5.71 0.82
C VAL A 57 3.76 -6.12 2.25
N HIS A 58 2.91 -5.79 3.22
CA HIS A 58 3.14 -6.15 4.61
C HIS A 58 3.22 -7.67 4.80
N THR A 59 2.30 -8.41 4.20
CA THR A 59 2.29 -9.87 4.26
C THR A 59 3.49 -10.49 3.56
N PHE A 60 3.89 -9.95 2.41
CA PHE A 60 5.10 -10.37 1.70
C PHE A 60 6.36 -10.22 2.57
N PHE A 61 6.56 -9.07 3.21
CA PHE A 61 7.72 -8.84 4.07
C PHE A 61 7.74 -9.80 5.27
N ARG A 62 6.58 -10.07 5.90
CA ARG A 62 6.48 -11.05 6.98
C ARG A 62 6.84 -12.46 6.52
N HIS A 63 6.35 -12.87 5.35
CA HIS A 63 6.65 -14.18 4.80
C HIS A 63 8.14 -14.32 4.47
N MET A 64 8.74 -13.32 3.84
CA MET A 64 10.18 -13.31 3.56
C MET A 64 11.03 -13.31 4.84
N LEU A 65 10.57 -12.67 5.93
CA LEU A 65 11.24 -12.79 7.23
C LEU A 65 11.17 -14.21 7.78
N ALA A 66 10.00 -14.85 7.74
CA ALA A 66 9.81 -16.20 8.25
C ALA A 66 10.64 -17.25 7.51
N GLU A 67 10.90 -17.02 6.22
CA GLU A 67 11.71 -17.88 5.34
C GLU A 67 13.21 -17.53 5.37
N ASP A 68 13.65 -16.57 6.18
CA ASP A 68 15.02 -16.02 6.18
C ASP A 68 15.47 -15.46 4.81
N ARG A 69 14.52 -14.94 4.03
CA ARG A 69 14.70 -14.37 2.68
C ARG A 69 14.51 -12.85 2.63
N LEU A 70 14.77 -12.12 3.72
CA LEU A 70 14.62 -10.65 3.78
C LEU A 70 15.39 -9.90 2.69
N GLN A 71 16.48 -10.48 2.16
CA GLN A 71 17.24 -9.90 1.05
C GLN A 71 16.37 -9.71 -0.21
N VAL A 72 15.37 -10.57 -0.45
CA VAL A 72 14.42 -10.43 -1.57
C VAL A 72 13.60 -9.14 -1.44
N CYS A 73 13.22 -8.76 -0.22
CA CYS A 73 12.52 -7.49 0.03
C CYS A 73 13.38 -6.28 -0.33
N ARG A 74 14.70 -6.36 -0.18
CA ARG A 74 15.62 -5.27 -0.55
C ARG A 74 15.69 -5.13 -2.06
N TRP A 75 15.59 -6.22 -2.81
CA TRP A 75 15.63 -6.15 -4.27
C TRP A 75 14.45 -5.40 -4.86
N LEU A 76 13.27 -5.33 -4.22
CA LEU A 76 12.13 -4.48 -4.67
C LEU A 76 12.53 -3.04 -5.04
N PHE A 77 13.60 -2.51 -4.45
CA PHE A 77 14.10 -1.16 -4.69
C PHE A 77 15.06 -1.04 -5.88
N ALA A 78 15.36 -2.14 -6.60
CA ALA A 78 16.25 -2.15 -7.76
C ALA A 78 15.57 -1.65 -9.06
N GLY A 79 14.29 -1.24 -8.98
CA GLY A 79 13.53 -0.72 -10.11
C GLY A 79 12.04 -0.65 -9.80
N LYS A 80 11.22 -0.55 -10.85
CA LYS A 80 9.75 -0.66 -10.73
C LYS A 80 9.37 -2.14 -10.81
N MET A 81 9.40 -2.83 -9.67
CA MET A 81 9.09 -4.26 -9.58
C MET A 81 7.81 -4.51 -8.79
N SER A 82 7.05 -5.51 -9.24
CA SER A 82 6.01 -6.11 -8.43
C SER A 82 6.61 -7.06 -7.38
N LEU A 83 5.77 -7.51 -6.44
CA LEU A 83 6.17 -8.51 -5.45
C LEU A 83 6.57 -9.84 -6.10
N THR A 84 5.88 -10.23 -7.18
CA THR A 84 6.18 -11.46 -7.93
C THR A 84 7.50 -11.33 -8.68
N ASP A 85 7.80 -10.16 -9.25
CA ASP A 85 9.07 -9.92 -9.94
C ASP A 85 10.26 -10.08 -9.00
N ALA A 86 10.16 -9.59 -7.76
CA ALA A 86 11.24 -9.74 -6.78
C ALA A 86 11.56 -11.21 -6.47
N ILE A 87 10.55 -12.09 -6.47
CA ILE A 87 10.74 -13.54 -6.33
C ILE A 87 11.35 -14.12 -7.61
N ALA A 88 10.74 -13.83 -8.76
CA ALA A 88 11.15 -14.41 -10.05
C ALA A 88 12.58 -14.01 -10.44
N PHE A 89 13.01 -12.80 -10.08
CA PHE A 89 14.33 -12.28 -10.39
C PHE A 89 15.39 -12.58 -9.33
N ALA A 90 15.02 -13.18 -8.20
CA ALA A 90 15.97 -13.55 -7.15
C ALA A 90 17.21 -14.31 -7.68
N PRO A 91 17.08 -15.35 -8.53
CA PRO A 91 18.23 -16.06 -9.08
C PRO A 91 19.12 -15.18 -9.98
N LEU A 92 18.55 -14.16 -10.61
CA LEU A 92 19.30 -13.23 -11.47
C LEU A 92 20.10 -12.21 -10.64
N PHE A 93 19.62 -11.83 -9.46
CA PHE A 93 20.41 -11.06 -8.51
C PHE A 93 21.51 -11.91 -7.88
N GLU A 94 21.21 -13.16 -7.52
CA GLU A 94 22.17 -14.10 -6.91
C GLU A 94 23.32 -14.45 -7.87
N SER A 95 23.02 -14.61 -9.17
CA SER A 95 24.03 -14.85 -10.22
C SER A 95 24.73 -13.59 -10.71
N GLY A 96 24.35 -12.40 -10.22
CA GLY A 96 24.97 -11.12 -10.59
C GLY A 96 24.56 -10.56 -11.96
N VAL A 97 23.60 -11.19 -12.64
CA VAL A 97 23.02 -10.67 -13.91
C VAL A 97 22.29 -9.34 -13.66
N LEU A 98 21.53 -9.26 -12.57
CA LEU A 98 20.90 -8.03 -12.11
C LEU A 98 21.71 -7.38 -11.00
N LYS A 99 21.84 -6.04 -11.09
CA LYS A 99 22.53 -5.25 -10.07
C LYS A 99 21.60 -4.96 -8.89
N PRO A 100 22.07 -5.06 -7.63
CA PRO A 100 21.28 -4.69 -6.46
C PRO A 100 20.88 -3.21 -6.49
N PRO A 101 19.88 -2.80 -5.67
CA PRO A 101 19.44 -1.41 -5.61
C PRO A 101 20.59 -0.47 -5.22
N ARG A 102 20.75 0.62 -5.97
CA ARG A 102 21.71 1.69 -5.63
C ARG A 102 21.29 2.47 -4.39
N TRP A 103 19.98 2.65 -4.21
CA TRP A 103 19.42 3.42 -3.11
C TRP A 103 18.42 2.57 -2.35
N LEU A 104 18.51 2.61 -1.02
CA LEU A 104 17.58 1.96 -0.12
C LEU A 104 17.04 2.98 0.88
N PRO A 105 15.74 2.93 1.20
CA PRO A 105 15.21 3.71 2.32
C PRO A 105 15.91 3.34 3.63
N HIS A 106 16.07 4.31 4.53
CA HIS A 106 16.75 4.10 5.81
C HIS A 106 16.16 2.92 6.62
N TRP A 107 14.84 2.78 6.62
CA TRP A 107 14.14 1.70 7.32
C TRP A 107 14.41 0.31 6.72
N VAL A 108 14.70 0.21 5.42
CA VAL A 108 15.08 -1.05 4.74
C VAL A 108 16.58 -1.34 4.90
N SER A 109 17.40 -0.29 4.93
CA SER A 109 18.86 -0.42 5.04
C SER A 109 19.29 -1.06 6.37
N ARG A 110 18.47 -0.91 7.42
CA ARG A 110 18.71 -1.45 8.76
C ARG A 110 17.90 -2.73 8.96
N ALA A 111 18.50 -3.88 8.65
CA ALA A 111 17.86 -5.20 8.77
C ALA A 111 17.24 -5.43 10.17
N ASN A 112 17.93 -5.03 11.25
CA ASN A 112 17.43 -5.18 12.62
C ASN A 112 16.17 -4.36 12.91
N GLY A 113 16.06 -3.15 12.35
CA GLY A 113 14.88 -2.31 12.52
C GLY A 113 13.67 -2.85 11.76
N LEU A 114 13.89 -3.36 10.55
CA LEU A 114 12.85 -4.00 9.75
C LEU A 114 12.37 -5.31 10.40
N ALA A 115 13.31 -6.17 10.81
CA ALA A 115 13.00 -7.42 11.50
C ALA A 115 12.25 -7.17 12.80
N GLY A 116 12.65 -6.17 13.60
CA GLY A 116 11.96 -5.80 14.83
C GLY A 116 10.52 -5.33 14.60
N MET A 117 10.29 -4.45 13.62
CA MET A 117 8.94 -4.00 13.26
C MET A 117 8.05 -5.15 12.76
N LEU A 118 8.60 -6.03 11.91
CA LEU A 118 7.86 -7.16 11.36
C LEU A 118 7.59 -8.24 12.41
N ALA A 119 8.55 -8.52 13.29
CA ALA A 119 8.39 -9.45 14.41
C ALA A 119 7.36 -8.93 15.41
N PHE A 120 7.38 -7.63 15.72
CA PHE A 120 6.34 -7.01 16.54
C PHE A 120 4.97 -7.11 15.87
N SER A 121 4.86 -6.84 14.56
CA SER A 121 3.61 -7.00 13.83
C SER A 121 3.10 -8.45 13.85
N LEU A 122 3.97 -9.44 13.67
CA LEU A 122 3.62 -10.86 13.76
C LEU A 122 3.09 -11.22 15.15
N PHE A 123 3.71 -10.70 16.21
CA PHE A 123 3.26 -10.88 17.57
C PHE A 123 1.94 -10.18 17.85
N ALA A 124 1.83 -8.88 17.55
CA ALA A 124 0.65 -8.06 17.81
C ALA A 124 -0.60 -8.60 17.10
N ASN A 125 -0.47 -9.12 15.87
CA ASN A 125 -1.59 -9.75 15.15
C ASN A 125 -2.05 -11.09 15.74
N ARG A 126 -1.28 -11.71 16.65
CA ARG A 126 -1.73 -12.89 17.42
C ARG A 126 -2.48 -12.50 18.68
N ILE A 127 -2.44 -11.24 19.09
CA ILE A 127 -3.17 -10.76 20.26
C ILE A 127 -4.64 -10.62 19.88
N ARG A 128 -5.47 -11.46 20.50
CA ARG A 128 -6.93 -11.40 20.39
C ARG A 128 -7.44 -10.27 21.27
N MET A 129 -7.61 -9.10 20.68
CA MET A 129 -8.09 -7.90 21.40
C MET A 129 -9.48 -8.12 22.01
N ASP A 130 -10.29 -9.02 21.43
CA ASP A 130 -11.60 -9.45 21.94
C ASP A 130 -11.53 -10.29 23.22
N GLN A 131 -10.32 -10.73 23.62
CA GLN A 131 -10.07 -11.49 24.84
C GLN A 131 -9.35 -10.66 25.91
N LEU A 132 -9.04 -9.40 25.63
CA LEU A 132 -8.48 -8.48 26.61
C LEU A 132 -9.64 -7.87 27.41
N ALA A 133 -9.79 -8.30 28.67
CA ALA A 133 -10.71 -7.66 29.59
C ALA A 133 -10.18 -6.25 29.94
N PRO A 134 -11.03 -5.21 29.97
CA PRO A 134 -10.68 -3.97 30.64
C PRO A 134 -10.54 -4.26 32.14
N GLU A 135 -9.42 -3.84 32.75
CA GLU A 135 -9.31 -3.74 34.21
C GLU A 135 -10.22 -2.64 34.76
#